data_AF-A0A938I9E6-F1
#
_entry.id   AF-A0A938I9E6-F1
#
_cell.length_a   1.000
_cell.length_b   1.000
_cell.length_c   1.000
_cell.angle_alpha   90.00
_cell.angle_beta   90.00
_cell.angle_gamma   90.00
#
_symmetry.space_group_name_H-M   'P 1'
#
loop_
_entity.id
_entity.type
_entity.pdbx_description
1 polymer ?
#
loop_
_entity_poly.entity_id
_entity_poly.type
_entity_poly.pdbx_seq_one_letter_code
_entity_poly.pdbx_strand_id
1 'polypeptide(L)' 'MRIACQLLVSLMLIVMSSPVQAQRNKQKVNEEDFLTEAPVVGDTLPDVSVYSPNGTAFKTSDLRGHYTVLTFGCLT' A
#
# COMPACT_ATOMS: atom_id res chain seq x y z
N MET A 1 43.73 -7.73 7.18
CA MET A 1 42.69 -7.20 6.27
C MET A 1 41.87 -8.26 5.53
N ARG A 2 42.41 -9.43 5.13
CA ARG A 2 41.65 -10.44 4.36
C ARG A 2 40.49 -11.12 5.11
N ILE A 3 40.67 -11.42 6.40
CA ILE A 3 39.68 -12.13 7.23
C ILE A 3 38.46 -11.25 7.54
N ALA A 4 38.68 -9.96 7.82
CA ALA A 4 37.60 -9.00 8.06
C ALA A 4 36.71 -8.80 6.82
N CYS A 5 37.31 -8.84 5.63
CA CYS A 5 36.59 -8.73 4.36
C CYS A 5 35.68 -9.95 4.13
N GLN A 6 36.16 -11.17 4.45
CA GLN A 6 35.32 -12.37 4.32
C GLN A 6 34.14 -12.41 5.30
N LEU A 7 34.34 -11.97 6.54
CA LEU A 7 33.26 -11.87 7.54
C LEU A 7 32.14 -10.93 7.09
N LEU A 8 32.50 -9.78 6.51
CA LEU A 8 31.54 -8.80 6.00
C LEU A 8 30.73 -9.35 4.82
N VAL A 9 31.37 -10.08 3.90
CA VAL A 9 30.68 -10.69 2.75
C VAL A 9 29.72 -11.78 3.21
N SER A 10 30.13 -12.62 4.16
CA SER A 10 29.23 -13.65 4.71
C SER A 10 28.02 -13.08 5.44
N LEU A 11 28.17 -11.96 6.15
CA LEU A 11 27.07 -11.31 6.87
C LEU A 11 26.03 -10.73 5.90
N MET A 12 26.46 -10.13 4.79
CA MET A 12 25.57 -9.58 3.76
C MET A 12 24.74 -10.65 3.06
N LEU A 13 25.31 -11.84 2.83
CA LEU A 13 24.60 -12.98 2.24
C LEU A 13 23.47 -13.50 3.15
N ILE A 14 23.67 -13.48 4.47
CA ILE A 14 22.66 -13.93 5.43
C ILE A 14 21.45 -12.98 5.44
N VAL A 15 21.66 -11.67 5.38
CA VAL A 15 20.57 -10.67 5.41
C VAL A 15 19.66 -10.80 4.18
N MET A 16 20.22 -11.07 3.00
CA MET A 16 19.46 -11.24 1.74
C MET A 16 18.60 -12.50 1.71
N SER A 17 18.87 -13.48 2.57
CA SER A 17 18.14 -14.76 2.60
C SER A 17 16.89 -14.77 3.48
N SER A 18 16.62 -13.68 4.19
CA SER A 18 15.44 -13.59 5.04
C SER A 18 14.18 -13.45 4.17
N PRO A 19 13.20 -14.36 4.27
CA PRO A 19 11.92 -14.17 3.59
C PRO A 19 11.26 -12.93 4.18
N VAL A 20 10.93 -11.96 3.33
CA VAL A 20 10.14 -10.80 3.75
C VAL A 20 8.79 -11.31 4.24
N GLN A 21 8.63 -11.37 5.56
CA GLN A 21 7.35 -11.69 6.18
C GLN A 21 6.47 -10.46 6.04
N ALA A 22 5.68 -10.40 4.97
CA ALA A 22 4.57 -9.47 4.86
C ALA A 22 3.63 -9.74 6.05
N GLN A 23 3.62 -8.85 7.04
CA GLN A 23 2.65 -8.90 8.13
C GLN A 23 1.27 -8.65 7.52
N ARG A 24 0.52 -9.73 7.27
CA ARG A 24 -0.90 -9.64 6.94
C ARG A 24 -1.60 -9.10 8.18
N ASN A 25 -1.78 -7.78 8.23
CA ASN A 25 -2.64 -7.15 9.22
C ASN A 25 -4.05 -7.69 8.98
N LYS A 26 -4.45 -8.70 9.74
CA LYS A 26 -5.85 -9.11 9.86
C LYS A 26 -6.57 -8.06 10.70
N GLN A 27 -6.65 -6.83 10.17
CA GLN A 27 -7.57 -5.84 10.67
C GLN A 27 -8.95 -6.44 10.47
N LYS A 28 -9.60 -6.88 11.55
CA LYS A 28 -10.98 -7.35 11.52
C LYS A 28 -11.83 -6.09 11.31
N VAL A 29 -11.99 -5.67 10.05
CA VAL A 29 -12.84 -4.54 9.70
C VAL A 29 -14.27 -4.97 10.07
N ASN A 30 -14.85 -4.26 11.02
CA ASN A 30 -16.24 -4.44 11.40
C ASN A 30 -17.09 -3.86 10.25
N GLU A 31 -17.94 -4.68 9.64
CA GLU A 31 -18.77 -4.26 8.50
C GLU A 31 -19.71 -3.11 8.89
N GLU A 32 -20.18 -3.09 10.14
CA GLU A 32 -21.06 -2.02 10.65
C GLU A 32 -20.36 -0.66 10.65
N ASP A 33 -19.08 -0.64 11.03
CA ASP A 33 -18.26 0.57 11.05
C ASP A 33 -17.99 1.06 9.61
N PHE A 34 -17.74 0.13 8.68
CA PHE A 34 -17.54 0.46 7.26
C PHE A 34 -18.78 1.09 6.62
N LEU A 35 -19.96 0.54 6.89
CA LEU A 35 -21.22 1.08 6.34
C LEU A 35 -21.54 2.46 6.91
N THR A 36 -21.11 2.74 8.14
CA THR A 36 -21.32 4.04 8.79
C THR A 36 -20.39 5.11 8.20
N GLU A 37 -19.18 4.74 7.79
CA GLU A 37 -18.17 5.67 7.24
C GLU A 37 -18.20 5.75 5.69
N ALA A 38 -19.00 4.93 5.03
CA ALA A 38 -19.08 4.92 3.57
C ALA A 38 -19.70 6.23 3.04
N PRO A 39 -19.10 6.86 2.02
CA PRO A 39 -19.64 8.08 1.43
C PRO A 39 -20.98 7.81 0.73
N VAL A 40 -21.96 8.70 0.90
CA VAL A 40 -23.28 8.60 0.26
C VAL A 40 -23.37 9.49 -0.99
N VAL A 41 -24.40 9.26 -1.81
CA VAL A 41 -24.63 10.07 -3.02
C VAL A 41 -24.90 11.52 -2.63
N GLY A 42 -24.10 12.44 -3.20
CA GLY A 42 -24.16 13.87 -2.89
C GLY A 42 -23.05 14.34 -1.96
N ASP A 43 -22.36 13.42 -1.28
CA ASP A 43 -21.20 13.76 -0.47
C ASP A 43 -20.01 14.21 -1.31
N THR A 44 -19.12 14.96 -0.68
CA THR A 44 -17.81 15.22 -1.26
C THR A 44 -16.99 13.93 -1.26
N LEU A 45 -16.49 13.53 -2.43
CA LEU A 45 -15.60 12.38 -2.56
C LEU A 45 -14.37 12.56 -1.65
N PRO A 46 -14.00 11.55 -0.83
CA PRO A 46 -12.80 11.63 0.00
C PRO A 46 -11.52 11.78 -0.84
N ASP A 47 -10.54 12.50 -0.30
CA ASP A 47 -9.22 12.62 -0.92
C ASP A 47 -8.39 11.37 -0.65
N VAL A 48 -8.34 10.47 -1.64
CA VAL A 48 -7.63 9.19 -1.55
C VAL A 48 -6.30 9.33 -2.28
N SER A 49 -5.22 8.95 -1.60
CA SER A 49 -3.88 8.87 -2.20
C SER A 49 -3.59 7.43 -2.60
N VAL A 50 -3.26 7.21 -3.88
CA VAL A 50 -2.88 5.91 -4.43
C VAL A 50 -1.53 6.02 -5.13
N TYR A 51 -0.90 4.87 -5.37
CA TYR A 51 0.33 4.78 -6.14
C TYR A 51 0.08 4.03 -7.44
N SER A 52 0.62 4.54 -8.54
CA SER A 52 0.64 3.85 -9.82
C SER A 52 1.55 2.61 -9.74
N PRO A 53 1.48 1.69 -10.73
CA PRO A 53 2.41 0.57 -10.81
C PRO A 53 3.89 0.96 -10.83
N ASN A 54 4.20 2.18 -11.28
CA ASN A 54 5.56 2.73 -11.33
C ASN A 54 5.95 3.45 -10.04
N GLY A 55 5.11 3.44 -9.00
CA GLY A 55 5.34 4.14 -7.73
C GLY A 55 5.04 5.63 -7.75
N THR A 56 4.39 6.14 -8.80
CA THR A 56 3.99 7.56 -8.85
C THR A 56 2.77 7.78 -7.96
N ALA A 57 2.87 8.72 -7.02
CA ALA A 57 1.73 9.11 -6.19
C ALA A 57 0.67 9.85 -7.03
N PHE A 58 -0.59 9.60 -6.73
CA PHE A 58 -1.74 10.19 -7.39
C PHE A 58 -2.87 10.40 -6.37
N LYS A 59 -3.57 11.53 -6.44
CA LYS A 59 -4.69 11.83 -5.53
C LYS A 59 -5.99 12.04 -6.27
N THR A 60 -7.12 11.69 -5.64
CA THR A 60 -8.44 12.00 -6.22
C THR A 60 -8.70 13.51 -6.32
N SER A 61 -8.06 14.33 -5.49
CA SER A 61 -8.07 15.79 -5.66
C SER A 61 -7.48 16.29 -6.98
N ASP A 62 -6.58 15.53 -7.60
CA ASP A 62 -6.00 15.86 -8.92
C ASP A 62 -7.02 15.69 -10.07
N LEU A 63 -8.17 15.02 -9.81
CA LEU A 63 -9.22 14.75 -10.79
C LEU A 63 -10.38 15.74 -10.78
N ARG A 64 -10.29 16.80 -9.96
CA ARG A 64 -11.35 17.81 -9.86
C ARG A 64 -11.65 18.43 -11.23
N GLY A 65 -12.94 18.59 -11.52
CA GLY A 65 -13.40 19.09 -12.82
C GLY A 65 -13.67 18.00 -13.86
N HIS A 66 -13.36 16.74 -13.56
CA HIS A 66 -13.64 15.60 -14.42
C HIS A 66 -14.64 14.63 -13.78
N TYR A 67 -15.53 14.06 -14.60
CA TYR A 67 -16.31 12.90 -14.18
C TYR A 67 -15.39 11.70 -14.04
N THR A 68 -15.37 11.12 -12.83
CA THR A 68 -14.43 10.06 -12.45
C THR A 68 -15.20 8.85 -11.94
N VAL A 69 -14.79 7.66 -12.36
CA VAL A 69 -15.28 6.39 -11.81
C VAL A 69 -14.12 5.73 -11.04
N LEU A 70 -14.31 5.49 -9.74
CA LEU A 70 -13.38 4.70 -8.94
C LEU A 70 -13.91 3.27 -8.81
N THR A 71 -13.08 2.30 -9.18
CA THR A 71 -13.39 0.88 -9.05
C THR A 71 -12.33 0.22 -8.17
N PHE A 72 -12.76 -0.37 -7.07
CA PHE A 72 -11.90 -1.15 -6.18
C PHE A 72 -12.07 -2.63 -6.52
N GLY A 73 -10.96 -3.29 -6.83
CA GLY A 73 -10.90 -4.74 -7.07
C GLY A 73 -9.86 -5.38 -6.18
N CYS A 74 -9.98 -6.69 -5.94
CA CYS A 74 -8.95 -7.47 -5.28
C CYS A 74 -8.05 -8.14 -6.33
N LEU A 75 -6.73 -8.08 -6.12
CA LEU A 75 -5.83 -9.05 -6.76
C LEU A 75 -5.90 -10.34 -5.95
N THR A 76 -6.34 -11.41 -6.61
CA THR A 76 -6.30 -12.79 -6.08
C THR A 76 -4.89 -13.32 -6.04
#